data_AF-A0A7S2DG09-F1
#
_entry.id   AF-A0A7S2DG09-F1
#
_cell.length_a   1.000
_cell.length_b   1.000
_cell.length_c   1.000
_cell.angle_alpha   90.00
_cell.angle_beta   90.00
_cell.angle_gamma   90.00
#
_symmetry.space_group_name_H-M   'P 1'
#
loop_
_entity.id
_entity.type
_entity.pdbx_description
1 polymer ?
#
loop_
_entity_poly.entity_id
_entity_poly.type
_entity_poly.pdbx_seq_one_letter_code
_entity_poly.pdbx_strand_id
1 'polypeptide(L)'
;KGKGKGKDGPPPEKLFGENWEKPRSAIGLRLFGENSPPEHRWDYVLADDSRRCYAGYMRSPFREAERTQFFDIIKDGTKWCQPEGRQGPIPRKTAWMVKQGCRCHYTYGSIQV
;
A
#
# COMPACT_ATOMS: atom_id res chain seq x y z
N LYS A 1 -0.61 -4.23 26.07
CA LYS A 1 0.83 -4.34 25.71
C LYS A 1 1.12 -5.76 25.27
N GLY A 2 1.13 -6.04 23.96
CA GLY A 2 1.48 -7.37 23.46
C GLY A 2 2.98 -7.60 23.63
N LYS A 3 3.38 -8.61 24.41
CA LYS A 3 4.77 -9.09 24.41
C LYS A 3 4.98 -9.85 23.10
N GLY A 4 5.71 -9.24 22.17
CA GLY A 4 6.10 -9.90 20.93
C GLY A 4 6.87 -11.19 21.26
N LYS A 5 6.59 -12.28 20.53
CA LYS A 5 7.27 -13.58 20.67
C LYS A 5 8.69 -13.57 20.05
N GLY A 6 9.40 -12.45 20.13
CA GLY A 6 10.82 -12.42 19.80
C GLY A 6 11.53 -13.16 20.91
N LYS A 7 12.07 -14.34 20.63
CA LYS A 7 12.99 -15.01 21.55
C LYS A 7 14.16 -14.04 21.83
N ASP A 8 14.67 -14.01 23.06
CA ASP A 8 15.85 -13.25 23.49
C ASP A 8 17.15 -13.77 22.83
N GLY A 9 17.15 -13.85 21.50
CA GLY A 9 18.32 -14.20 20.71
C GLY A 9 19.26 -13.01 20.60
N PRO A 10 20.54 -13.26 20.25
CA PRO A 10 21.45 -12.17 19.93
C PRO A 10 20.86 -11.31 18.80
N PRO A 11 21.13 -10.00 18.78
CA PRO A 11 20.74 -9.16 17.67
C PRO A 11 21.27 -9.73 16.34
N PRO A 12 20.58 -9.49 15.21
CA PRO A 12 21.04 -9.94 13.90
C PRO A 12 22.46 -9.43 13.57
N GLU A 13 23.13 -10.06 12.60
CA GLU A 13 24.44 -9.55 12.16
C GLU A 13 24.28 -8.19 11.45
N LYS A 14 25.24 -7.29 11.65
CA LYS A 14 25.31 -6.03 10.91
C LYS A 14 26.03 -6.23 9.59
N LEU A 15 25.33 -6.09 8.46
CA LEU A 15 25.87 -6.39 7.13
C LEU A 15 26.67 -5.24 6.50
N PHE A 16 26.68 -4.05 7.12
CA PHE A 16 27.37 -2.88 6.57
C PHE A 16 27.94 -1.97 7.66
N GLY A 17 29.03 -2.41 8.30
CA GLY A 17 29.66 -1.68 9.40
C GLY A 17 28.72 -1.57 10.60
N GLU A 18 28.35 -0.34 10.97
CA GLU A 18 27.39 -0.11 12.07
C GLU A 18 25.92 -0.29 11.67
N ASN A 19 25.63 -0.46 10.38
CA ASN A 19 24.28 -0.64 9.85
C ASN A 19 23.93 -2.12 9.69
N TRP A 20 22.66 -2.47 9.98
CA TRP A 20 22.15 -3.83 9.79
C TRP A 20 22.16 -4.26 8.33
N GLU A 21 21.93 -3.33 7.41
CA GLU A 21 21.77 -3.58 5.98
C GLU A 21 22.60 -2.60 5.16
N LYS A 22 22.96 -3.00 3.93
CA LYS A 22 23.64 -2.13 2.97
C LYS A 22 22.68 -1.01 2.51
N PRO A 23 23.12 0.26 2.40
CA PRO A 23 22.29 1.35 1.91
C PRO A 23 21.70 1.07 0.54
N ARG A 24 20.44 1.47 0.32
CA ARG A 24 19.72 1.24 -0.95
C ARG A 24 20.40 1.95 -2.13
N SER A 25 21.05 3.08 -1.86
CA SER A 25 21.78 3.88 -2.85
C SER A 25 22.94 3.12 -3.49
N ALA A 26 23.53 2.15 -2.77
CA ALA A 26 24.65 1.36 -3.27
C ALA A 26 24.27 0.38 -4.40
N ILE A 27 22.97 0.17 -4.66
CA ILE A 27 22.45 -0.60 -5.80
C ILE A 27 21.56 0.26 -6.70
N GLY A 28 21.55 1.59 -6.51
CA GLY A 28 20.70 2.51 -7.26
C GLY A 28 19.20 2.36 -6.97
N LEU A 29 18.81 1.73 -5.85
CA LEU A 29 17.41 1.55 -5.51
C LEU A 29 16.81 2.85 -4.98
N ARG A 30 15.76 3.31 -5.65
CA ARG A 30 15.04 4.54 -5.34
C ARG A 30 13.73 4.27 -4.61
N LEU A 31 13.40 5.13 -3.65
CA LEU A 31 12.07 5.17 -3.03
C LEU A 31 11.06 5.71 -4.04
N PHE A 32 9.80 5.32 -3.89
CA PHE A 32 8.73 5.65 -4.84
C PHE A 32 8.62 7.17 -5.13
N GLY A 33 8.73 7.99 -4.09
CA GLY A 33 8.67 9.43 -4.15
C GLY A 33 9.87 10.10 -4.84
N GLU A 34 11.03 9.44 -4.90
CA GLU A 34 12.19 9.93 -5.66
C GLU A 34 11.99 9.84 -7.17
N ASN A 35 10.99 9.07 -7.63
CA ASN A 35 10.57 9.00 -9.03
C ASN A 35 9.35 9.89 -9.33
N SER A 36 8.80 10.58 -8.34
CA SER A 36 7.60 11.39 -8.53
C SER A 36 7.94 12.73 -9.19
N PRO A 37 7.03 13.29 -10.02
CA PRO A 37 7.20 14.63 -10.58
C PRO A 37 7.40 15.70 -9.49
N PRO A 38 8.11 16.81 -9.78
CA PRO A 38 8.37 17.87 -8.81
C PRO A 38 7.12 18.48 -8.15
N GLU A 39 5.97 18.39 -8.82
CA GLU A 39 4.66 18.87 -8.38
C GLU A 39 4.01 17.95 -7.34
N HIS A 40 4.45 16.69 -7.26
CA HIS A 40 3.91 15.65 -6.37
C HIS A 40 4.99 15.15 -5.42
N ARG A 41 5.48 16.06 -4.57
CA ARG A 41 6.54 15.75 -3.61
C ARG A 41 6.04 14.85 -2.49
N TRP A 42 6.86 13.86 -2.17
CA TRP A 42 6.72 13.01 -1.01
C TRP A 42 7.55 13.56 0.14
N ASP A 43 6.93 13.66 1.31
CA ASP A 43 7.58 13.98 2.57
C ASP A 43 7.94 12.66 3.27
N TYR A 44 9.21 12.27 3.24
CA TYR A 44 9.71 11.07 3.94
C TYR A 44 9.96 11.37 5.42
N VAL A 45 8.97 11.11 6.26
CA VAL A 45 9.05 11.32 7.72
C VAL A 45 9.91 10.27 8.42
N LEU A 46 10.14 9.12 7.77
CA LEU A 46 11.09 8.11 8.21
C LEU A 46 11.82 7.55 6.99
N ALA A 47 13.15 7.59 7.03
CA ALA A 47 14.01 6.94 6.05
C ALA A 47 15.23 6.37 6.77
N ASP A 48 15.12 5.10 7.19
CA ASP A 48 16.16 4.35 7.86
C ASP A 48 16.60 3.20 6.96
N ASP A 49 17.61 3.50 6.13
CA ASP A 49 18.24 2.53 5.21
C ASP A 49 18.77 1.32 5.98
N SER A 50 19.32 1.53 7.18
CA SER A 50 19.90 0.47 7.99
C SER A 50 18.85 -0.56 8.41
N ARG A 51 17.60 -0.17 8.66
CA ARG A 51 16.53 -1.09 9.08
C ARG A 51 15.53 -1.42 7.97
N ARG A 52 15.79 -0.95 6.75
CA ARG A 52 14.85 -1.00 5.62
C ARG A 52 13.47 -0.47 5.99
N CYS A 53 13.44 0.57 6.82
CA CYS A 53 12.24 1.11 7.41
C CYS A 53 11.98 2.51 6.85
N TYR A 54 10.85 2.67 6.15
CA TYR A 54 10.53 3.89 5.44
C TYR A 54 9.06 4.26 5.66
N ALA A 55 8.78 5.54 5.87
CA ALA A 55 7.44 6.09 5.86
C ALA A 55 7.45 7.39 5.07
N GLY A 56 6.57 7.48 4.07
CA GLY A 56 6.41 8.64 3.20
C GLY A 56 4.98 9.11 3.20
N TYR A 57 4.80 10.43 3.16
CA TYR A 57 3.50 11.08 3.05
C TYR A 57 3.45 11.89 1.76
N MET A 58 2.43 11.64 0.93
CA MET A 58 2.14 12.47 -0.23
C MET A 58 0.87 13.27 0.05
N ARG A 59 0.95 14.59 -0.07
CA ARG A 59 -0.24 15.44 0.01
C ARG A 59 -1.19 15.09 -1.13
N SER A 60 -2.49 15.10 -0.85
CA SER A 60 -3.50 14.83 -1.87
C SER A 60 -3.37 15.86 -3.00
N PRO A 61 -3.23 15.44 -4.26
CA PRO A 61 -3.16 16.37 -5.39
C PRO A 61 -4.54 16.89 -5.79
N PHE A 62 -5.61 16.31 -5.25
CA PHE A 62 -7.00 16.63 -5.60
C PHE A 62 -7.54 17.75 -4.73
N ARG A 63 -8.24 18.69 -5.36
CA ARG A 63 -9.04 19.71 -4.68
C ARG A 63 -10.23 19.07 -4.00
N GLU A 64 -10.81 19.78 -3.04
CA GLU A 64 -11.98 19.29 -2.31
C GLU A 64 -13.15 18.91 -3.21
N ALA A 65 -13.50 19.77 -4.16
CA ALA A 65 -14.56 19.51 -5.12
C ALA A 65 -14.31 18.23 -5.95
N GLU A 66 -13.06 18.00 -6.39
CA GLU A 66 -12.69 16.81 -7.15
C GLU A 66 -12.82 15.55 -6.29
N ARG A 67 -12.39 15.59 -5.02
CA ARG A 67 -12.52 14.46 -4.09
C ARG A 67 -13.98 14.10 -3.86
N THR A 68 -14.84 15.09 -3.64
CA THR A 68 -16.29 14.88 -3.48
C THR A 68 -16.90 14.28 -4.73
N GLN A 69 -16.62 14.89 -5.90
CA GLN A 69 -17.12 14.40 -7.17
C GLN A 69 -16.68 12.97 -7.46
N PHE A 70 -15.40 12.64 -7.29
CA PHE A 70 -14.89 11.28 -7.51
C PHE A 70 -15.49 10.27 -6.53
N PHE A 71 -15.66 10.67 -5.27
CA PHE A 71 -16.30 9.84 -4.27
C PHE A 71 -17.75 9.52 -4.66
N ASP A 72 -18.53 10.52 -5.06
CA ASP A 72 -19.94 10.33 -5.44
C ASP A 72 -20.06 9.47 -6.70
N ILE A 73 -19.22 9.70 -7.71
CA ILE A 73 -19.16 8.86 -8.92
C ILE A 73 -18.87 7.39 -8.56
N ILE A 74 -17.89 7.15 -7.70
CA ILE A 74 -17.50 5.78 -7.32
C ILE A 74 -18.57 5.14 -6.44
N LYS A 75 -19.11 5.88 -5.47
CA LYS A 75 -20.14 5.41 -4.54
C LYS A 75 -21.42 5.03 -5.26
N ASP A 76 -21.94 5.91 -6.12
CA ASP A 76 -23.27 5.77 -6.72
C ASP A 76 -23.22 5.17 -8.14
N GLY A 77 -22.12 5.37 -8.87
CA GLY A 77 -21.95 4.90 -10.25
C GLY A 77 -21.35 3.50 -10.39
N THR A 78 -20.80 2.92 -9.32
CA THR A 78 -20.21 1.57 -9.36
C THR A 78 -21.23 0.51 -8.98
N LYS A 79 -21.28 -0.59 -9.75
CA LYS A 79 -22.04 -1.78 -9.37
C LYS A 79 -21.32 -2.54 -8.25
N TRP A 80 -21.58 -2.13 -7.02
CA TRP A 80 -21.04 -2.74 -5.82
C TRP A 80 -21.69 -4.10 -5.53
N CYS A 81 -20.88 -5.15 -5.41
CA CYS A 81 -21.31 -6.49 -5.03
C CYS A 81 -20.89 -6.80 -3.60
N GLN A 82 -21.78 -7.40 -2.80
CA GLN A 82 -21.43 -7.92 -1.47
C GLN A 82 -21.28 -9.43 -1.57
N PRO A 83 -20.06 -9.97 -1.65
CA PRO A 83 -19.87 -11.39 -1.81
C PRO A 83 -20.25 -12.15 -0.53
N GLU A 84 -20.71 -13.38 -0.72
CA GLU A 84 -20.96 -14.33 0.36
C GLU A 84 -19.73 -15.20 0.60
N GLY A 85 -19.34 -15.31 1.87
CA GLY A 85 -18.38 -16.29 2.34
C GLY A 85 -19.08 -17.48 3.00
N ARG A 86 -18.29 -18.43 3.51
CA ARG A 86 -18.81 -19.61 4.22
C ARG A 86 -19.68 -19.30 5.44
N GLN A 87 -19.50 -18.12 6.03
CA GLN A 87 -20.21 -17.68 7.24
C GLN A 87 -21.25 -16.58 6.94
N GLY A 88 -21.66 -16.43 5.68
CA GLY A 88 -22.59 -15.40 5.24
C GLY A 88 -21.91 -14.19 4.58
N PRO A 89 -22.60 -13.04 4.49
CA PRO A 89 -22.14 -11.89 3.72
C PRO A 89 -20.91 -11.23 4.36
N ILE A 90 -19.90 -10.94 3.53
CA ILE A 90 -18.70 -10.23 3.99
C ILE A 90 -19.07 -8.77 4.34
N PRO A 91 -18.53 -8.17 5.42
CA PRO A 91 -18.90 -6.82 5.86
C PRO A 91 -18.46 -5.67 4.92
N ARG A 92 -17.99 -5.98 3.71
CA ARG A 92 -17.62 -5.00 2.69
C ARG A 92 -18.30 -5.30 1.36
N LYS A 93 -18.63 -4.24 0.63
CA LYS A 93 -18.95 -4.32 -0.79
C LYS A 93 -17.67 -4.14 -1.61
N THR A 94 -17.60 -4.79 -2.75
CA THR A 94 -16.45 -4.73 -3.66
C THR A 94 -16.92 -4.67 -5.11
N ALA A 95 -16.10 -4.09 -5.96
CA ALA A 95 -16.27 -4.12 -7.40
C ALA A 95 -14.90 -4.35 -8.03
N TRP A 96 -14.87 -5.17 -9.09
CA TRP A 96 -13.67 -5.42 -9.87
C TRP A 96 -13.76 -4.62 -11.18
N MET A 97 -12.85 -3.65 -11.35
CA MET A 97 -12.81 -2.82 -12.54
C MET A 97 -11.72 -3.31 -13.47
N VAL A 98 -12.07 -3.54 -14.74
CA VAL A 98 -11.15 -4.01 -15.78
C VAL A 98 -11.07 -3.04 -16.93
N LYS A 99 -9.98 -3.10 -17.68
CA LYS A 99 -9.86 -2.40 -18.97
C LYS A 99 -10.99 -2.84 -19.90
N GLN A 100 -11.56 -1.90 -20.64
CA GLN A 100 -12.60 -2.18 -21.62
C GLN A 100 -12.18 -3.32 -22.56
N GLY A 101 -13.05 -4.32 -22.70
CA GLY A 101 -12.82 -5.53 -23.51
C GLY A 101 -12.19 -6.72 -22.75
N CYS A 102 -11.61 -6.52 -21.56
CA CYS A 102 -11.16 -7.63 -20.72
C CYS A 102 -12.34 -8.21 -19.93
N ARG A 103 -12.36 -9.54 -19.79
CA ARG A 103 -13.31 -10.31 -18.98
C ARG A 103 -12.60 -11.02 -17.84
N CYS A 104 -11.54 -10.40 -17.36
CA CYS A 104 -10.66 -10.94 -16.35
C CYS A 104 -11.38 -10.87 -14.99
N HIS A 105 -11.22 -11.90 -14.17
CA HIS A 105 -11.84 -11.97 -12.86
C HIS A 105 -10.78 -11.88 -11.77
N TYR A 106 -11.16 -11.39 -10.59
CA TYR A 106 -10.33 -11.39 -9.40
C TYR A 106 -10.82 -12.43 -8.41
N THR A 107 -9.90 -13.27 -7.94
CA THR A 107 -10.20 -14.29 -6.93
C THR A 107 -9.40 -14.02 -5.66
N TYR A 108 -10.10 -13.93 -4.53
CA TYR A 108 -9.50 -13.86 -3.21
C TYR A 108 -10.07 -14.97 -2.33
N GLY A 109 -9.22 -15.95 -1.98
CA GLY A 109 -9.68 -17.17 -1.33
C GLY A 109 -10.60 -17.97 -2.25
N SER A 110 -11.81 -18.27 -1.78
CA SER A 110 -12.84 -19.00 -2.55
C SER A 110 -13.87 -18.10 -3.21
N ILE A 111 -13.63 -16.79 -3.27
CA ILE A 111 -14.59 -15.79 -3.76
C ILE A 111 -14.04 -15.16 -5.02
N GLN A 112 -14.85 -15.19 -6.08
CA GLN A 112 -14.55 -14.57 -7.36
C GLN A 112 -15.46 -13.36 -7.58
N VAL A 113 -14.88 -12.25 -8.02
CA VAL A 113 -15.56 -10.99 -8.36
C VAL A 113 -15.03 -10.40 -9.66
#